data_AF-A0A1P8WDL7-F1
#
_entry.id   AF-A0A1P8WDL7-F1
#
_cell.length_a   1.000
_cell.length_b   1.000
_cell.length_c   1.000
_cell.angle_alpha   90.00
_cell.angle_beta   90.00
_cell.angle_gamma   90.00
#
_symmetry.space_group_name_H-M   'P 1'
#
loop_
_entity.id
_entity.type
_entity.pdbx_description
1 polymer ?
#
loop_
_entity_poly.entity_id
_entity_poly.type
_entity_poly.pdbx_seq_one_letter_code
_entity_poly.pdbx_strand_id
1 'polypeptide(L)'
;MELFAAGDESQMETIRRWIDQSDVYMLILGGRYGSVDQTTSLSYTELEFDFAASQGIPSFSVVATEDAIDAKVKELGREAIDSEYGKELKLFREKVLSRISSFFDDPKDIKLAVHETLADFSTRKKFIGWVRGDEVKDQEPLLDEITQLSKRNATLTTKVAQLEKKLQAIKYSDKGGWTDEDFKEIFSLLLPGPARTLGNLGWRDK
;
A
#
# COMPACT_ATOMS: atom_id res chain seq x y z
N MET A 1 -11.56 -4.53 27.73
CA MET A 1 -11.36 -5.73 26.89
C MET A 1 -11.28 -5.23 25.47
N GLU A 2 -10.17 -5.49 24.79
CA GLU A 2 -9.94 -5.15 23.38
C GLU A 2 -10.99 -5.82 22.45
N LEU A 3 -11.24 -5.24 21.28
CA LEU A 3 -12.17 -5.75 20.26
C LEU A 3 -11.56 -6.91 19.45
N PHE A 4 -11.23 -8.03 20.10
CA PHE A 4 -10.83 -9.24 19.38
C PHE A 4 -12.06 -10.08 19.04
N ALA A 5 -12.25 -10.34 17.75
CA ALA A 5 -13.26 -11.29 17.30
C ALA A 5 -12.84 -12.70 17.73
N ALA A 6 -13.80 -13.55 18.10
CA ALA A 6 -13.54 -14.97 18.33
C ALA A 6 -13.08 -15.60 16.99
N GLY A 7 -11.88 -16.17 16.98
CA GLY A 7 -11.26 -16.78 15.80
C GLY A 7 -10.00 -17.55 16.16
N ASP A 8 -9.36 -18.12 15.13
CA ASP A 8 -8.19 -19.00 15.28
C ASP A 8 -6.86 -18.23 15.36
N GLU A 9 -6.86 -16.92 15.11
CA GLU A 9 -5.67 -16.06 15.17
C GLU A 9 -5.34 -15.62 16.60
N SER A 10 -4.05 -15.56 16.91
CA SER A 10 -3.61 -15.02 18.19
C SER A 10 -3.83 -13.50 18.27
N GLN A 11 -4.00 -13.01 19.50
CA GLN A 11 -4.12 -11.58 19.78
C GLN A 11 -2.97 -10.77 19.16
N MET A 12 -1.74 -11.28 19.29
CA MET A 12 -0.53 -10.63 18.78
C MET A 12 -0.48 -10.59 17.24
N GLU A 13 -0.96 -11.64 16.54
CA GLU A 13 -1.02 -11.63 15.07
C GLU A 13 -1.99 -10.57 14.56
N THR A 14 -3.15 -10.43 15.22
CA THR A 14 -4.13 -9.39 14.88
C THR A 14 -3.54 -7.99 15.06
N ILE A 15 -2.87 -7.75 16.19
CA ILE A 15 -2.21 -6.48 16.50
C ILE A 15 -1.13 -6.15 15.47
N ARG A 16 -0.26 -7.13 15.14
CA ARG A 16 0.80 -6.94 14.14
C ARG A 16 0.24 -6.54 12.78
N ARG A 17 -0.83 -7.19 12.34
CA ARG A 17 -1.50 -6.85 11.07
C ARG A 17 -2.04 -5.42 11.09
N TRP A 18 -2.67 -4.98 12.18
CA TRP A 18 -3.18 -3.60 12.28
C TRP A 18 -2.06 -2.57 12.26
N ILE A 19 -0.95 -2.85 12.96
CA ILE A 19 0.23 -1.98 12.93
C ILE A 19 0.81 -1.91 11.51
N ASP A 20 0.99 -3.05 10.84
CA ASP A 20 1.53 -3.12 9.47
C ASP A 20 0.67 -2.36 8.44
N GLN A 21 -0.64 -2.33 8.65
CA GLN A 21 -1.59 -1.60 7.80
C GLN A 21 -1.69 -0.10 8.15
N SER A 22 -1.02 0.37 9.20
CA SER A 22 -1.09 1.76 9.65
C SER A 22 0.04 2.60 9.07
N ASP A 23 -0.29 3.80 8.60
CA ASP A 23 0.71 4.77 8.11
C ASP A 23 1.58 5.34 9.25
N VAL A 24 1.02 5.46 10.46
CA VAL A 24 1.66 6.07 11.64
C VAL A 24 1.28 5.28 12.90
N TYR A 25 2.26 5.06 13.78
CA TYR A 25 2.04 4.50 15.11
C TYR A 25 2.18 5.58 16.19
N MET A 26 1.22 5.68 17.10
CA MET A 26 1.28 6.60 18.23
C MET A 26 1.18 5.82 19.54
N LEU A 27 2.17 5.99 20.41
CA LEU A 27 2.11 5.49 21.77
C LEU A 27 1.60 6.58 22.73
N ILE A 28 0.59 6.25 23.54
CA ILE A 28 0.20 7.04 24.70
C ILE A 28 0.60 6.25 25.95
N LEU A 29 1.61 6.74 26.68
CA LEU A 29 2.14 6.05 27.85
C LEU A 29 1.68 6.72 29.15
N GLY A 30 0.89 5.98 29.95
CA GLY A 30 0.39 6.42 31.25
C GLY A 30 1.04 5.69 32.43
N GLY A 31 0.33 5.64 33.57
CA GLY A 31 0.79 5.01 34.81
C GLY A 31 0.61 3.49 34.89
N ARG A 32 0.15 2.83 33.82
CA ARG A 32 -0.09 1.37 33.78
C ARG A 32 0.78 0.71 32.73
N TYR A 33 1.33 -0.46 33.05
CA TYR A 33 2.14 -1.24 32.11
C TYR A 33 1.27 -1.99 31.10
N GLY A 34 0.08 -2.41 31.54
CA GLY A 34 -0.90 -3.09 30.70
C GLY A 34 -0.88 -4.61 30.88
N SER A 35 -1.63 -5.31 30.04
CA SER A 35 -1.67 -6.78 30.06
C SER A 35 -0.34 -7.34 29.56
N VAL A 36 0.19 -8.33 30.29
CA VAL A 36 1.44 -9.01 29.95
C VAL A 36 1.16 -10.27 29.14
N ASP A 37 1.93 -10.48 28.08
CA ASP A 37 1.96 -11.73 27.35
C ASP A 37 2.75 -12.78 28.13
N GLN A 38 2.14 -13.94 28.35
CA GLN A 38 2.73 -15.02 29.17
C GLN A 38 3.98 -15.62 28.53
N THR A 39 4.11 -15.53 27.21
CA THR A 39 5.23 -16.13 26.48
C THR A 39 6.49 -15.26 26.57
N THR A 40 6.33 -13.96 26.38
CA THR A 40 7.43 -12.99 26.33
C THR A 40 7.68 -12.28 27.66
N SER A 41 6.72 -12.33 28.60
CA SER A 41 6.72 -11.56 29.86
C SER A 41 6.78 -10.04 29.68
N LEU A 42 6.44 -9.54 28.48
CA LEU A 42 6.34 -8.11 28.17
C LEU A 42 4.88 -7.71 28.03
N SER A 43 4.57 -6.42 28.27
CA SER A 43 3.23 -5.93 27.99
C SER A 43 2.95 -5.91 26.49
N TYR A 44 1.68 -6.11 26.13
CA TYR A 44 1.24 -5.98 24.74
C TYR A 44 1.62 -4.61 24.16
N THR A 45 1.47 -3.54 24.94
CA THR A 45 1.87 -2.18 24.53
C THR A 45 3.38 -2.06 24.27
N GLU A 46 4.22 -2.72 25.06
CA GLU A 46 5.66 -2.73 24.81
C GLU A 46 6.02 -3.54 23.56
N LEU A 47 5.37 -4.69 23.35
CA LEU A 47 5.53 -5.50 22.14
C LEU A 47 5.09 -4.76 20.88
N GLU A 48 3.98 -4.01 20.95
CA GLU A 48 3.50 -3.14 19.88
C GLU A 48 4.51 -2.06 19.53
N PHE A 49 5.05 -1.37 20.55
CA PHE A 49 6.06 -0.33 20.37
C PHE A 49 7.32 -0.87 19.69
N ASP A 50 7.82 -2.03 20.14
CA ASP A 50 8.99 -2.67 19.55
C ASP A 50 8.71 -3.17 18.13
N PHE A 51 7.51 -3.71 17.89
CA PHE A 51 7.11 -4.17 16.57
C PHE A 51 7.01 -3.00 15.58
N ALA A 52 6.33 -1.90 15.93
CA ALA A 52 6.23 -0.71 15.10
C ALA A 52 7.61 -0.14 14.75
N ALA A 53 8.54 -0.11 15.72
CA ALA A 53 9.91 0.30 15.49
C ALA A 53 10.65 -0.66 14.53
N SER A 54 10.44 -1.97 14.67
CA SER A 54 11.07 -3.00 13.82
C SER A 54 10.63 -2.93 12.36
N GLN A 55 9.37 -2.54 12.11
CA GLN A 55 8.81 -2.37 10.77
C GLN A 55 9.20 -1.01 10.14
N GLY A 56 9.84 -0.12 10.91
CA GLY A 56 10.20 1.22 10.44
C GLY A 56 9.00 2.13 10.22
N ILE A 57 7.85 1.82 10.84
CA ILE A 57 6.65 2.66 10.75
C ILE A 57 6.94 3.99 11.44
N PRO A 58 6.63 5.14 10.81
CA PRO A 58 6.75 6.44 11.45
C PRO A 58 6.00 6.46 12.78
N SER A 59 6.72 6.65 13.88
CA SER A 59 6.16 6.53 15.23
C SER A 59 6.48 7.74 16.09
N PHE A 60 5.56 8.12 16.98
CA PHE A 60 5.82 9.09 18.04
C PHE A 60 5.16 8.67 19.36
N SER A 61 5.62 9.24 20.46
CA SER A 61 5.16 8.89 21.80
C SER A 61 4.74 10.13 22.58
N VAL A 62 3.64 10.00 23.31
CA VAL A 62 3.07 11.03 24.17
C VAL A 62 2.95 10.44 25.57
N VAL A 63 3.71 10.99 26.51
CA VAL A 63 3.98 10.37 27.82
C VAL A 63 3.35 11.22 28.94
N ALA A 64 2.60 10.59 29.83
CA ALA A 64 1.98 11.28 30.96
C ALA A 64 3.07 11.84 31.88
N THR A 65 2.91 13.09 32.32
CA THR A 65 3.75 13.66 33.39
C THR A 65 3.48 12.95 34.72
N GLU A 66 4.39 13.10 35.67
CA GLU A 66 4.16 12.58 37.03
C GLU A 66 2.95 13.27 37.69
N ASP A 67 2.76 14.58 37.46
CA ASP A 67 1.61 15.33 37.98
C ASP A 67 0.28 14.79 37.42
N ALA A 68 0.23 14.42 36.14
CA ALA A 68 -0.94 13.81 35.51
C ALA A 68 -1.27 12.44 36.13
N ILE A 69 -0.25 11.62 36.38
CA ILE A 69 -0.39 10.31 37.01
C ILE A 69 -0.91 10.48 38.44
N ASP A 70 -0.32 11.40 39.21
CA ASP A 70 -0.74 11.69 40.58
C ASP A 70 -2.18 12.22 40.66
N ALA A 71 -2.56 13.10 39.73
CA ALA A 71 -3.94 13.59 39.62
C ALA A 71 -4.92 12.44 39.35
N LYS A 72 -4.57 11.51 38.44
CA LYS A 72 -5.38 10.33 38.14
C LYS A 72 -5.47 9.35 39.31
N VAL A 73 -4.40 9.17 40.07
CA VAL A 73 -4.39 8.35 41.29
C VAL A 73 -5.30 8.96 42.37
N LYS A 74 -5.34 10.29 42.49
CA LYS A 74 -6.27 10.95 43.43
C LYS A 74 -7.74 10.75 43.04
N GLU A 75 -8.03 10.70 41.74
CA GLU A 75 -9.39 10.54 41.21
C GLU A 75 -9.88 9.08 41.26
N LEU A 76 -9.06 8.13 40.80
CA LEU A 76 -9.42 6.73 40.57
C LEU A 76 -8.81 5.77 41.60
N GLY A 77 -7.94 6.26 42.49
CA GLY A 77 -7.22 5.44 43.46
C GLY A 77 -6.11 4.60 42.83
N ARG A 78 -5.80 3.47 43.47
CA ARG A 78 -4.70 2.57 43.06
C ARG A 78 -4.91 1.92 41.69
N GLU A 79 -6.13 1.93 41.14
CA GLU A 79 -6.41 1.38 39.81
C GLU A 79 -5.79 2.21 38.67
N ALA A 80 -5.39 3.46 38.94
CA ALA A 80 -4.73 4.33 37.97
C ALA A 80 -3.27 3.96 37.71
N ILE A 81 -2.66 3.14 38.58
CA ILE A 81 -1.26 2.73 38.49
C ILE A 81 -1.12 1.22 38.48
N ASP A 82 -0.06 0.74 37.85
CA ASP A 82 0.29 -0.67 37.92
C ASP A 82 0.93 -0.99 39.28
N SER A 83 0.30 -1.88 40.04
CA SER A 83 0.85 -2.36 41.31
C SER A 83 1.80 -3.54 41.14
N GLU A 84 1.65 -4.32 40.07
CA GLU A 84 2.38 -5.58 39.87
C GLU A 84 3.63 -5.36 39.01
N TYR A 85 3.52 -4.55 37.96
CA TYR A 85 4.58 -4.38 36.94
C TYR A 85 5.28 -3.01 36.97
N GLY A 86 5.45 -2.43 38.17
CA GLY A 86 6.00 -1.09 38.31
C GLY A 86 7.47 -0.96 37.85
N LYS A 87 8.27 -2.03 37.94
CA LYS A 87 9.67 -2.01 37.49
C LYS A 87 9.76 -2.05 35.97
N GLU A 88 8.97 -2.91 35.37
CA GLU A 88 8.84 -3.11 33.93
C GLU A 88 8.31 -1.83 33.27
N LEU A 89 7.28 -1.19 33.86
CA LEU A 89 6.79 0.11 33.42
C LEU A 89 7.89 1.18 33.44
N LYS A 90 8.71 1.20 34.49
CA LYS A 90 9.80 2.18 34.60
C LYS A 90 10.84 1.97 33.50
N LEU A 91 11.25 0.72 33.26
CA LEU A 91 12.19 0.38 32.19
C LEU A 91 11.60 0.71 30.81
N PHE A 92 10.32 0.43 30.60
CA PHE A 92 9.63 0.76 29.36
C PHE A 92 9.54 2.28 29.16
N ARG A 93 9.23 3.04 30.21
CA ARG A 93 9.22 4.51 30.18
C ARG A 93 10.61 5.06 29.84
N GLU A 94 11.68 4.52 30.42
CA GLU A 94 13.06 4.88 30.06
C GLU A 94 13.38 4.56 28.60
N LYS A 95 12.95 3.38 28.11
CA LYS A 95 13.10 2.99 26.70
C LYS A 95 12.38 3.96 25.75
N VAL A 96 11.14 4.35 26.07
CA VAL A 96 10.35 5.30 25.27
C VAL A 96 10.99 6.69 25.28
N LEU A 97 11.41 7.17 26.45
CA LEU A 97 12.05 8.48 26.62
C LEU A 97 13.47 8.56 26.05
N SER A 98 14.08 7.44 25.65
CA SER A 98 15.32 7.45 24.86
C SER A 98 15.13 8.09 23.47
N ARG A 99 13.88 8.18 23.00
CA ARG A 99 13.46 8.88 21.78
C ARG A 99 12.75 10.19 22.13
N ILE A 100 12.75 11.13 21.19
CA ILE A 100 12.00 12.38 21.33
C ILE A 100 10.51 12.03 21.53
N SER A 101 9.99 12.44 22.68
CA SER A 101 8.62 12.17 23.11
C SER A 101 7.98 13.48 23.56
N SER A 102 6.67 13.62 23.34
CA SER A 102 5.88 14.72 23.90
C SER A 102 5.34 14.32 25.27
N PHE A 103 4.92 15.30 26.06
CA PHE A 103 4.32 15.06 27.38
C PHE A 103 2.89 15.58 27.43
N PHE A 104 2.08 15.02 28.33
CA PHE A 104 0.72 15.49 28.57
C PHE A 104 0.35 15.53 30.04
N ASP A 105 -0.34 16.59 30.44
CA ASP A 105 -1.04 16.72 31.72
C ASP A 105 -2.53 16.43 31.55
N ASP A 106 -3.10 16.86 30.42
CA ASP A 106 -4.52 16.69 30.10
C ASP A 106 -4.76 16.27 28.63
N PRO A 107 -5.99 15.85 28.26
CA PRO A 107 -6.29 15.39 26.90
C PRO A 107 -6.06 16.43 25.78
N LYS A 108 -6.01 17.73 26.10
CA LYS A 108 -5.72 18.79 25.12
C LYS A 108 -4.27 18.75 24.68
N ASP A 109 -3.34 18.39 25.57
CA ASP A 109 -1.93 18.26 25.23
C ASP A 109 -1.72 17.10 24.25
N ILE A 110 -2.44 15.98 24.45
CA ILE A 110 -2.46 14.87 23.50
C ILE A 110 -2.96 15.34 22.14
N LYS A 111 -4.07 16.09 22.11
CA LYS A 111 -4.61 16.65 20.86
C LYS A 111 -3.60 17.57 20.17
N LEU A 112 -2.90 18.41 20.92
CA LEU A 112 -1.88 19.31 20.39
C LEU A 112 -0.71 18.51 19.79
N ALA A 113 -0.16 17.56 20.56
CA ALA A 113 0.94 16.69 20.12
C ALA A 113 0.60 15.92 18.83
N VAL A 114 -0.65 15.43 18.72
CA VAL A 114 -1.15 14.78 17.50
C VAL A 114 -1.16 15.75 16.32
N HIS A 115 -1.73 16.94 16.49
CA HIS A 115 -1.80 17.93 15.40
C HIS A 115 -0.42 18.37 14.92
N GLU A 116 0.50 18.66 15.84
CA GLU A 116 1.86 19.08 15.51
C GLU A 116 2.65 17.96 14.82
N THR A 117 2.62 16.76 15.39
CA THR A 117 3.41 15.63 14.87
C THR A 117 2.88 15.12 13.54
N LEU A 118 1.56 15.02 13.38
CA LEU A 118 0.98 14.59 12.10
C LEU A 118 1.18 15.63 11.00
N ALA A 119 1.11 16.93 11.31
CA ALA A 119 1.42 17.98 10.35
C ALA A 119 2.88 17.90 9.90
N ASP A 120 3.82 17.76 10.84
CA ASP A 120 5.23 17.57 10.54
C ASP A 120 5.48 16.30 9.72
N PHE A 121 4.88 15.18 10.11
CA PHE A 121 4.97 13.91 9.38
C PHE A 121 4.42 14.03 7.97
N SER A 122 3.28 14.70 7.77
CA SER A 122 2.69 14.92 6.45
C SER A 122 3.61 15.70 5.51
N THR A 123 4.52 16.52 6.04
CA THR A 123 5.50 17.26 5.22
C THR A 123 6.78 16.48 4.96
N ARG A 124 7.29 15.74 5.95
CA ARG A 124 8.60 15.08 5.88
C ARG A 124 8.56 13.63 5.41
N LYS A 125 7.41 12.96 5.51
CA LYS A 125 7.25 11.53 5.20
C LYS A 125 6.31 11.35 4.01
N LYS A 126 6.55 10.29 3.25
CA LYS A 126 5.67 9.87 2.17
C LYS A 126 4.81 8.72 2.67
N PHE A 127 3.54 9.02 2.95
CA PHE A 127 2.54 8.01 3.28
C PHE A 127 1.90 7.49 2.00
N ILE A 128 1.57 6.20 1.98
CA ILE A 128 0.73 5.65 0.91
C ILE A 128 -0.69 6.18 1.09
N GLY A 129 -1.11 6.32 2.36
CA GLY A 129 -2.42 6.82 2.72
C GLY A 129 -3.50 5.78 2.53
N TRP A 130 -4.59 5.94 3.28
CA TRP A 130 -5.76 5.09 3.14
C TRP A 130 -6.78 5.74 2.18
N VAL A 131 -7.28 4.94 1.23
CA VAL A 131 -8.35 5.33 0.31
C VAL A 131 -9.57 4.48 0.61
N ARG A 132 -10.75 5.10 0.66
CA ARG A 132 -12.00 4.36 0.84
C ARG A 132 -12.27 3.47 -0.37
N GLY A 133 -12.79 2.26 -0.14
CA GLY A 133 -13.02 1.28 -1.20
C GLY A 133 -13.98 1.75 -2.30
N ASP A 134 -14.88 2.68 -2.01
CA ASP A 134 -15.80 3.31 -2.97
C ASP A 134 -15.15 4.43 -3.81
N GLU A 135 -14.05 5.01 -3.34
CA GLU A 135 -13.25 6.01 -4.07
C GLU A 135 -12.24 5.36 -5.04
N VAL A 136 -11.98 4.05 -4.89
CA VAL A 136 -11.20 3.28 -5.86
C VAL A 136 -12.04 3.16 -7.13
N LYS A 137 -11.83 4.09 -8.05
CA LYS A 137 -12.45 4.06 -9.38
C LYS A 137 -12.16 2.71 -10.02
N ASP A 138 -13.20 2.09 -10.58
CA ASP A 138 -13.07 0.86 -11.34
C ASP A 138 -12.01 1.02 -12.44
N GLN A 139 -10.91 0.28 -12.29
CA GLN A 139 -9.77 0.34 -13.22
C GLN A 139 -9.95 -0.64 -14.39
N GLU A 140 -10.93 -1.54 -14.36
CA GLU A 140 -11.20 -2.49 -15.45
C GLU A 140 -11.36 -1.80 -16.82
N PRO A 141 -12.21 -0.76 -16.99
CA PRO A 141 -12.36 -0.12 -18.31
C PRO A 141 -11.07 0.50 -18.82
N LEU A 142 -10.20 1.01 -17.93
CA LEU A 142 -8.90 1.56 -18.30
C LEU A 142 -7.92 0.45 -18.72
N LEU A 143 -7.92 -0.68 -18.02
CA LEU A 143 -7.09 -1.85 -18.37
C LEU A 143 -7.49 -2.46 -19.70
N ASP A 144 -8.79 -2.52 -19.98
CA ASP A 144 -9.33 -2.94 -21.27
C ASP A 144 -8.89 -2.00 -22.39
N GLU A 145 -8.97 -0.69 -22.18
CA GLU A 145 -8.53 0.30 -23.15
C GLU A 145 -7.01 0.20 -23.41
N ILE A 146 -6.19 0.03 -22.37
CA ILE A 146 -4.74 -0.19 -22.51
C ILE A 146 -4.47 -1.45 -23.35
N THR A 147 -5.20 -2.53 -23.10
CA THR A 147 -5.06 -3.78 -23.86
C THR A 147 -5.45 -3.61 -25.32
N GLN A 148 -6.54 -2.88 -25.60
CA GLN A 148 -6.97 -2.58 -26.96
C GLN A 148 -5.96 -1.68 -27.69
N LEU A 149 -5.47 -0.63 -27.03
CA LEU A 149 -4.48 0.28 -27.56
C LEU A 149 -3.17 -0.44 -27.88
N SER A 150 -2.71 -1.32 -26.98
CA SER A 150 -1.51 -2.16 -27.20
C SER A 150 -1.66 -3.06 -28.44
N LYS A 151 -2.81 -3.73 -28.61
CA LYS A 151 -3.12 -4.53 -29.81
C LYS A 151 -3.15 -3.69 -31.09
N ARG A 152 -3.78 -2.51 -31.03
CA ARG A 152 -3.81 -1.57 -32.17
C ARG A 152 -2.42 -1.08 -32.52
N ASN A 153 -1.60 -0.73 -31.54
CA ASN A 153 -0.22 -0.33 -31.75
C ASN A 153 0.58 -1.44 -32.45
N ALA A 154 0.54 -2.67 -31.94
CA ALA A 154 1.22 -3.81 -32.58
C ALA A 154 0.77 -4.01 -34.04
N THR A 155 -0.52 -3.87 -34.30
CA THR A 155 -1.09 -3.98 -35.65
C THR A 155 -0.60 -2.84 -36.55
N LEU A 156 -0.61 -1.60 -36.05
CA LEU A 156 -0.16 -0.42 -36.80
C LEU A 156 1.34 -0.50 -37.08
N THR A 157 2.17 -0.88 -36.11
CA THR A 157 3.61 -1.09 -36.31
C THR A 157 3.87 -2.13 -37.39
N THR A 158 3.12 -3.23 -37.41
CA THR A 158 3.22 -4.25 -38.46
C THR A 158 2.83 -3.69 -39.83
N LYS A 159 1.75 -2.91 -39.92
CA LYS A 159 1.30 -2.27 -41.16
C LYS A 159 2.31 -1.23 -41.66
N VAL A 160 2.88 -0.44 -40.77
CA VAL A 160 3.93 0.54 -41.10
C VAL A 160 5.13 -0.17 -41.67
N ALA A 161 5.63 -1.22 -41.01
CA ALA A 161 6.75 -2.02 -41.51
C ALA A 161 6.46 -2.66 -42.89
N GLN A 162 5.22 -3.12 -43.12
CA GLN A 162 4.80 -3.63 -44.43
C GLN A 162 4.78 -2.53 -45.50
N LEU A 163 4.23 -1.35 -45.19
CA LEU A 163 4.18 -0.22 -46.12
C LEU A 163 5.58 0.32 -46.44
N GLU A 164 6.47 0.39 -45.45
CA GLU A 164 7.88 0.76 -45.66
C GLU A 164 8.58 -0.21 -46.60
N LYS A 165 8.39 -1.52 -46.42
CA LYS A 165 8.92 -2.54 -47.35
C LYS A 165 8.38 -2.36 -48.77
N LYS A 166 7.06 -2.15 -48.92
CA LYS A 166 6.45 -1.88 -50.24
C LYS A 166 7.04 -0.62 -50.89
N LEU A 167 7.23 0.44 -50.11
CA LEU A 167 7.78 1.71 -50.61
C LEU A 167 9.26 1.60 -50.98
N GLN A 168 10.05 0.78 -50.26
CA GLN A 168 11.43 0.46 -50.62
C GLN A 168 11.49 -0.34 -51.93
N ALA A 169 10.65 -1.36 -52.10
CA ALA A 169 10.59 -2.16 -53.34
C ALA A 169 10.25 -1.29 -54.57
N ILE A 170 9.28 -0.37 -54.45
CA ILE A 170 8.92 0.57 -55.53
C ILE A 170 10.07 1.54 -55.87
N LYS A 171 10.83 2.01 -54.87
CA LYS A 171 12.01 2.87 -55.13
C LYS A 171 13.16 2.14 -55.80
N TYR A 172 13.29 0.83 -55.59
CA TYR A 172 14.33 0.01 -56.19
C TYR A 172 14.04 -0.24 -57.68
N SER A 173 12.78 -0.47 -58.02
CA SER A 173 12.34 -0.72 -59.40
C SER A 173 12.39 0.51 -60.32
N ASP A 174 12.45 1.71 -59.76
CA ASP A 174 12.61 2.97 -60.50
C ASP A 174 14.08 3.25 -60.91
N LYS A 175 15.06 2.50 -60.36
CA LYS A 175 16.51 2.70 -60.59
C LYS A 175 17.21 1.61 -61.39
N GLY A 176 16.59 0.44 -61.57
CA GLY A 176 17.11 -0.67 -62.35
C GLY A 176 15.95 -1.45 -62.95
N GLY A 177 16.06 -1.82 -64.23
CA GLY A 177 15.00 -2.55 -64.93
C GLY A 177 14.51 -3.76 -64.15
N TRP A 178 13.19 -3.97 -64.15
CA TRP A 178 12.48 -4.95 -63.35
C TRP A 178 12.95 -6.38 -63.64
N THR A 179 13.27 -7.14 -62.59
CA THR A 179 13.49 -8.60 -62.70
C THR A 179 12.22 -9.37 -62.35
N ASP A 180 12.11 -10.62 -62.83
CA ASP A 180 10.96 -11.49 -62.55
C ASP A 180 10.80 -11.80 -61.04
N GLU A 181 11.90 -11.81 -60.28
CA GLU A 181 11.87 -11.96 -58.83
C GLU A 181 11.28 -10.72 -58.14
N ASP A 182 11.62 -9.51 -58.59
CA ASP A 182 11.05 -8.26 -58.06
C ASP A 182 9.52 -8.23 -58.28
N PHE A 183 9.07 -8.74 -59.43
CA PHE A 183 7.65 -8.81 -59.77
C PHE A 183 6.90 -9.80 -58.87
N LYS A 184 7.48 -10.97 -58.59
CA LYS A 184 6.91 -11.96 -57.65
C LYS A 184 6.81 -11.42 -56.23
N GLU A 185 7.84 -10.71 -55.75
CA GLU A 185 7.86 -10.16 -54.40
C GLU A 185 6.80 -9.05 -54.25
N ILE A 186 6.70 -8.14 -55.23
CA ILE A 186 5.66 -7.09 -55.24
C ILE A 186 4.25 -7.69 -55.35
N PHE A 187 4.06 -8.70 -56.20
CA PHE A 187 2.78 -9.38 -56.34
C PHE A 187 2.35 -10.06 -55.04
N SER A 188 3.28 -10.70 -54.33
CA SER A 188 3.01 -11.32 -53.02
C SER A 188 2.59 -10.31 -51.95
N LEU A 189 3.11 -9.08 -52.03
CA LEU A 189 2.80 -7.98 -51.11
C LEU A 189 1.46 -7.29 -51.42
N LEU A 190 0.99 -7.35 -52.67
CA LEU A 190 -0.28 -6.75 -53.12
C LEU A 190 -1.50 -7.67 -52.89
N LEU A 191 -1.28 -8.98 -52.74
CA LEU A 191 -2.37 -9.90 -52.40
C LEU A 191 -2.81 -9.67 -50.94
N PRO A 192 -4.13 -9.46 -50.68
CA PRO A 192 -4.62 -9.41 -49.32
C PRO A 192 -4.35 -10.77 -48.65
N GLY A 193 -3.84 -10.75 -47.40
CA GLY A 193 -3.60 -11.97 -46.62
C GLY A 193 -4.84 -12.87 -46.57
N PRO A 194 -4.68 -14.17 -46.25
CA PRO A 194 -5.71 -15.18 -46.45
C PRO A 194 -7.05 -14.74 -45.84
N ALA A 195 -8.07 -14.67 -46.70
CA ALA A 195 -9.42 -14.33 -46.31
C ALA A 195 -9.87 -15.27 -45.18
N ARG A 196 -10.26 -14.71 -44.03
CA ARG A 196 -10.98 -15.46 -42.99
C ARG A 196 -12.23 -16.04 -43.64
N THR A 197 -12.26 -17.37 -43.82
CA THR A 197 -13.43 -18.10 -44.27
C THR A 197 -14.56 -17.85 -43.27
N LEU A 198 -15.58 -17.08 -43.67
CA LEU A 198 -16.85 -17.00 -42.95
C LEU A 198 -17.49 -18.39 -42.99
N GLY A 199 -17.69 -18.98 -41.81
CA GLY A 199 -18.26 -20.30 -41.64
C GLY A 199 -19.68 -20.41 -42.22
N ASN A 200 -19.95 -21.58 -42.79
CA ASN A 200 -21.24 -22.14 -43.17
C ASN A 200 -22.49 -21.35 -42.74
N LEU A 201 -23.05 -20.57 -43.66
CA LEU A 201 -24.48 -20.32 -43.71
C LEU A 201 -25.08 -21.36 -44.65
N GLY A 202 -25.65 -22.41 -44.04
CA GLY A 202 -26.34 -23.49 -44.75
C GLY A 202 -27.53 -22.94 -45.53
N TRP A 203 -27.57 -23.27 -46.81
CA TRP A 203 -28.73 -23.10 -47.67
C TRP A 203 -29.83 -24.06 -47.21
N ARG A 204 -30.95 -23.53 -46.75
CA ARG A 204 -32.21 -24.25 -46.58
C ARG A 204 -33.05 -23.95 -47.82
N ASP A 205 -33.20 -24.93 -48.70
CA ASP A 205 -34.19 -24.91 -49.77
C ASP A 205 -35.32 -25.91 -49.47
N LYS A 206 -36.55 -25.37 -49.59
CA LYS A 206 -37.89 -25.98 -49.53
C LYS A 206 -38.53 -26.21 -48.17
#